data_AF-A0A367WQD0-F1
#
_entry.id   AF-A0A367WQD0-F1
#
_cell.length_a   1.000
_cell.length_b   1.000
_cell.length_c   1.000
_cell.angle_alpha   90.00
_cell.angle_beta   90.00
_cell.angle_gamma   90.00
#
_symmetry.space_group_name_H-M   'P 1'
#
loop_
_entity.id
_entity.type
_entity.pdbx_description
1 polymer ?
#
loop_
_entity_poly.entity_id
_entity_poly.type
_entity_poly.pdbx_seq_one_letter_code
_entity_poly.pdbx_strand_id
1 'polypeptide(L)'
;MGTKGANSQMEVKMTGIYTAADLRTYSLDQLYGLYRRFERDLIESTGGSPERRIALANLENVSHAICLRYAFHNHLRRGSNRNFKPGF
;
A
#
# COMPACT_ATOMS: atom_id res chain seq x y z
N MET A 1 29.25 -12.84 25.87
CA MET A 1 28.99 -12.69 24.42
C MET A 1 27.76 -13.52 24.08
N GLY A 2 26.66 -12.87 23.73
CA GLY A 2 25.43 -13.53 23.31
C GLY A 2 24.65 -12.57 22.43
N THR A 3 24.84 -12.66 21.12
CA THR A 3 24.10 -11.91 20.11
C THR A 3 22.65 -12.37 20.13
N LYS A 4 21.80 -11.69 20.92
CA LYS A 4 20.36 -11.87 20.84
C LYS A 4 19.90 -11.29 19.51
N GLY A 5 19.36 -12.20 18.70
CA GLY A 5 19.07 -11.99 17.29
C GLY A 5 18.13 -10.82 17.06
N ALA A 6 18.53 -9.99 16.10
CA ALA A 6 17.64 -9.12 15.37
C ALA A 6 16.61 -9.98 14.62
N ASN A 7 15.42 -10.18 15.20
CA ASN A 7 14.29 -10.76 14.46
C ASN A 7 12.91 -10.40 15.09
N SER A 8 12.81 -9.27 15.77
CA SER A 8 11.55 -8.80 16.41
C SER A 8 10.75 -7.80 15.58
N GLN A 9 11.07 -7.60 14.29
CA GLN A 9 10.35 -6.64 13.43
C GLN A 9 9.34 -7.26 12.46
N MET A 10 9.17 -8.59 12.47
CA MET A 10 8.12 -9.28 11.72
C MET A 10 7.00 -9.82 12.63
N GLU A 11 6.84 -9.27 13.84
CA GLU A 11 5.64 -9.50 14.64
C GLU A 11 4.45 -8.74 14.03
N VAL A 12 3.70 -9.45 13.20
CA VAL A 12 2.23 -9.47 13.27
C VAL A 12 1.57 -8.08 13.34
N LYS A 13 1.59 -7.31 12.24
CA LYS A 13 0.52 -6.32 11.96
C LYS A 13 -0.76 -7.07 11.54
N MET A 14 -1.25 -8.05 12.31
CA MET A 14 -2.57 -8.67 12.06
C MET A 14 -3.73 -7.82 12.62
N THR A 15 -3.45 -6.78 13.41
CA THR A 15 -4.50 -6.02 14.13
C THR A 15 -4.47 -4.51 13.89
N GLY A 16 -3.55 -4.00 13.07
CA GLY A 16 -3.33 -2.56 12.88
C GLY A 16 -3.84 -2.01 11.54
N ILE A 17 -4.35 -0.79 11.57
CA ILE A 17 -4.61 -0.01 10.35
C ILE A 17 -3.27 0.49 9.80
N TYR A 18 -3.01 0.22 8.53
CA TYR A 18 -1.86 0.74 7.79
C TYR A 18 -2.11 2.20 7.43
N THR A 19 -1.22 3.08 7.88
CA THR A 19 -1.31 4.51 7.60
C THR A 19 -0.71 4.85 6.23
N ALA A 20 -1.01 6.03 5.70
CA ALA A 20 -0.37 6.53 4.48
C ALA A 20 1.17 6.61 4.60
N ALA A 21 1.68 6.90 5.80
CA ALA A 21 3.11 6.95 6.08
C ALA A 21 3.75 5.56 5.97
N ASP A 22 3.08 4.53 6.51
CA ASP A 22 3.52 3.13 6.36
C ASP A 22 3.59 2.74 4.88
N LEU A 23 2.54 3.04 4.12
CA LEU A 23 2.37 2.59 2.73
C LEU A 23 3.31 3.29 1.74
N ARG A 24 3.88 4.44 2.11
CA ARG A 24 4.74 5.24 1.22
C ARG A 24 6.03 4.52 0.81
N THR A 25 6.58 3.68 1.68
CA THR A 25 7.84 2.97 1.45
C THR A 25 7.67 1.69 0.61
N TYR A 26 6.43 1.21 0.45
CA TYR A 26 6.14 0.00 -0.31
C TYR A 26 6.20 0.22 -1.83
N SER A 27 6.63 -0.81 -2.55
CA SER A 27 6.55 -0.88 -4.01
C SER A 27 5.11 -1.14 -4.49
N LEU A 28 4.83 -0.92 -5.78
CA LEU A 28 3.51 -1.23 -6.36
C LEU A 28 3.13 -2.70 -6.16
N ASP A 29 4.05 -3.63 -6.42
CA ASP A 29 3.78 -5.07 -6.26
C ASP A 29 3.46 -5.43 -4.81
N GLN A 30 4.16 -4.80 -3.85
CA GLN A 30 3.87 -5.00 -2.43
C GLN A 30 2.50 -4.43 -2.05
N LEU A 31 2.12 -3.25 -2.57
CA LEU A 31 0.80 -2.67 -2.35
C LEU A 31 -0.31 -3.58 -2.93
N TYR A 32 -0.10 -4.16 -4.12
CA TYR A 32 -1.03 -5.14 -4.68
C TYR A 32 -1.12 -6.43 -3.84
N GLY A 33 0.01 -6.91 -3.31
CA GLY A 33 0.04 -8.03 -2.38
C GLY A 33 -0.78 -7.75 -1.12
N LEU A 34 -0.63 -6.56 -0.53
CA LEU A 34 -1.41 -6.11 0.61
C LEU A 34 -2.90 -5.98 0.28
N TYR A 35 -3.23 -5.41 -0.88
CA TYR A 35 -4.62 -5.28 -1.33
C TYR A 35 -5.32 -6.64 -1.38
N ARG A 36 -4.73 -7.62 -2.10
CA ARG A 36 -5.29 -8.98 -2.20
C ARG A 36 -5.43 -9.68 -0.86
N ARG A 37 -4.50 -9.41 0.06
CA ARG A 37 -4.57 -9.96 1.42
C ARG A 37 -5.79 -9.39 2.17
N PHE A 38 -5.94 -8.07 2.21
CA PHE A 38 -7.07 -7.45 2.92
C PHE A 38 -8.42 -7.75 2.25
N GLU A 39 -8.44 -7.98 0.95
CA GLU A 39 -9.62 -8.46 0.22
C GLU A 39 -10.06 -9.84 0.73
N ARG A 40 -9.10 -10.75 0.92
CA ARG A 40 -9.35 -12.06 1.51
C ARG A 40 -9.81 -11.95 2.96
N ASP A 41 -9.11 -11.16 3.77
CA ASP A 41 -9.48 -10.91 5.16
C ASP A 41 -10.91 -10.36 5.26
N LEU A 42 -11.32 -9.49 4.33
CA LEU A 42 -12.67 -8.96 4.24
C LEU A 42 -13.72 -10.04 3.90
N ILE A 43 -13.41 -10.93 2.96
CA ILE A 43 -14.29 -12.04 2.56
C ILE A 43 -14.45 -13.04 3.71
N GLU A 44 -13.37 -13.33 4.42
CA GLU A 44 -13.35 -14.27 5.55
C GLU A 44 -13.94 -13.66 6.84
N SER A 45 -14.04 -12.32 6.93
CA SER A 45 -14.60 -11.64 8.09
C SER A 45 -16.13 -11.72 8.20
N THR A 46 -16.61 -11.94 9.42
CA THR A 46 -18.05 -11.88 9.73
C THR A 46 -18.60 -10.46 9.56
N GLY A 47 -19.84 -10.35 9.09
CA GLY A 47 -20.54 -9.07 9.00
C GLY A 47 -20.57 -8.32 10.34
N GLY A 48 -20.23 -7.03 10.31
CA GLY A 48 -20.22 -6.17 11.51
C GLY A 48 -19.05 -6.39 12.47
N SER A 49 -18.15 -7.33 12.20
CA SER A 49 -17.01 -7.60 13.07
C SER A 49 -15.98 -6.45 13.04
N PRO A 50 -15.19 -6.25 14.13
CA PRO A 50 -14.07 -5.32 14.13
C PRO A 50 -13.06 -5.60 13.01
N GLU A 51 -12.78 -6.86 12.73
CA GLU A 51 -11.85 -7.32 11.70
C GLU A 51 -12.33 -6.87 10.31
N ARG A 52 -13.64 -6.95 10.05
CA ARG A 52 -14.25 -6.44 8.82
C ARG A 52 -14.01 -4.94 8.64
N ARG A 53 -14.19 -4.15 9.71
CA ARG A 53 -13.93 -2.70 9.68
C ARG A 53 -12.46 -2.39 9.44
N ILE A 54 -11.56 -3.14 10.07
CA ILE A 54 -10.11 -2.98 9.88
C ILE A 54 -9.71 -3.33 8.44
N ALA A 55 -10.23 -4.43 7.89
CA ALA A 55 -9.96 -4.85 6.51
C ALA A 55 -10.45 -3.78 5.51
N LEU A 56 -11.65 -3.22 5.70
CA LEU A 56 -12.17 -2.13 4.88
C LEU A 56 -11.28 -0.88 4.94
N ALA A 57 -10.90 -0.43 6.14
CA ALA A 57 -10.04 0.73 6.31
C ALA A 57 -8.67 0.54 5.64
N ASN A 58 -8.11 -0.67 5.75
CA ASN A 58 -6.85 -1.02 5.10
C ASN A 58 -6.97 -1.07 3.58
N LEU A 59 -8.06 -1.60 3.02
CA LEU A 59 -8.33 -1.59 1.58
C LEU A 59 -8.42 -0.16 1.03
N GLU A 60 -9.11 0.74 1.74
CA GLU A 60 -9.19 2.15 1.37
C GLU A 60 -7.80 2.79 1.33
N ASN A 61 -7.01 2.63 2.40
CA ASN A 61 -5.67 3.22 2.47
C ASN A 61 -4.72 2.67 1.40
N VAL A 62 -4.74 1.35 1.16
CA VAL A 62 -3.90 0.72 0.12
C VAL A 62 -4.34 1.14 -1.28
N SER A 63 -5.64 1.16 -1.56
CA SER A 63 -6.15 1.60 -2.87
C SER A 63 -5.76 3.05 -3.16
N HIS A 64 -5.85 3.94 -2.16
CA HIS A 64 -5.41 5.31 -2.29
C HIS A 64 -3.90 5.41 -2.57
N ALA A 65 -3.07 4.63 -1.85
CA ALA A 65 -1.62 4.59 -2.08
C ALA A 65 -1.26 4.09 -3.49
N ILE A 66 -1.98 3.09 -4.02
CA ILE A 66 -1.81 2.61 -5.39
C ILE A 66 -2.14 3.72 -6.39
N CYS A 67 -3.29 4.39 -6.23
CA CYS A 67 -3.72 5.50 -7.08
C CYS A 67 -2.68 6.63 -7.13
N LEU A 68 -2.15 7.04 -5.98
CA LEU A 68 -1.11 8.07 -5.90
C LEU A 68 0.16 7.66 -6.66
N ARG A 69 0.55 6.38 -6.58
CA ARG A 69 1.73 5.86 -7.29
C ARG A 69 1.54 5.91 -8.81
N TYR A 70 0.37 5.52 -9.30
CA TYR A 70 0.03 5.63 -10.72
C TYR A 70 -0.05 7.07 -11.19
N ALA A 71 -0.66 7.97 -10.40
CA ALA A 71 -0.72 9.39 -10.72
C ALA A 71 0.70 9.99 -10.82
N PHE A 72 1.58 9.67 -9.87
CA PHE A 72 2.98 10.11 -9.89
C PHE A 72 3.73 9.56 -11.11
N HIS A 73 3.61 8.26 -11.40
CA HIS A 73 4.25 7.65 -12.57
C HIS A 73 3.75 8.26 -13.89
N ASN A 74 2.45 8.51 -14.02
CA ASN A 74 1.88 9.19 -15.18
C ASN A 74 2.33 10.65 -15.29
N HIS A 75 2.44 11.38 -14.18
CA HIS A 75 2.94 12.75 -14.16
C HIS A 75 4.40 12.82 -14.61
N LEU A 76 5.27 11.92 -14.10
CA LEU A 76 6.66 11.83 -14.53
C LEU A 76 6.78 11.47 -16.02
N ARG A 77 5.96 10.53 -16.51
CA ARG A 77 5.94 10.16 -17.94
C ARG A 77 5.49 11.31 -18.84
N ARG A 78 4.48 12.07 -18.44
CA ARG A 78 3.99 13.25 -19.19
C ARG A 78 4.99 14.42 -19.13
N GLY A 79 5.70 14.59 -18.01
CA GLY A 79 6.71 15.63 -17.83
C GLY A 79 7.97 15.45 -18.69
N SER A 80 8.32 14.20 -19.05
CA SER A 80 9.46 13.87 -19.93
C SER A 80 9.22 14.15 -21.41
N ASN A 81 7.97 14.28 -21.86
CA ASN A 81 7.66 14.58 -23.26
C ASN A 81 7.52 16.09 -23.54
N ARG A 82 8.28 16.93 -22.81
CA ARG A 82 8.34 18.39 -22.99
C ARG A 82 9.42 18.85 -23.97
N ASN A 83 10.03 17.95 -24.74
CA ASN A 83 10.80 18.28 -25.94
C ASN A 83 9.87 18.59 -27.14
N PHE A 84 8.82 19.37 -26.90
CA PHE A 84 8.09 20.00 -27.99
C PHE A 84 8.97 21.13 -28.51
N LYS A 85 9.71 20.87 -29.60
CA LYS A 85 10.29 21.94 -30.42
C LYS A 85 9.13 22.54 -31.22
N PRO A 86 8.67 23.78 -30.93
CA PRO A 86 7.85 24.46 -31.91
C PRO A 86 8.75 24.68 -33.13
N GLY A 87 8.44 24.00 -34.23
CA GLY A 87 9.03 24.31 -35.52
C GLY A 87 8.55 25.69 -35.93
N PHE A 88 9.45 26.67 -35.84
CA PHE A 88 9.42 27.91 -36.60
C PHE A 88 10.73 28.00 -37.37
#